data_AF-A0A356DSD4-F1
#
_entry.id   AF-A0A356DSD4-F1
#
_cell.length_a   1.000
_cell.length_b   1.000
_cell.length_c   1.000
_cell.angle_alpha   90.00
_cell.angle_beta   90.00
_cell.angle_gamma   90.00
#
_symmetry.space_group_name_H-M   'P 1'
#
loop_
_entity.id
_entity.type
_entity.pdbx_description
1 polymer ?
#
loop_
_entity_poly.entity_id
_entity_poly.type
_entity_poly.pdbx_seq_one_letter_code
_entity_poly.pdbx_strand_id
1 'polypeptide(L)' 'MNLQPLEILLIVGILLLIFGVGRISKIGGELGSGIKAFKDGLSGKNETEKSETEAEDSDQKPQE' A
#
# COMPACT_ATOMS: atom_id res chain seq x y z
N MET A 1 15.39 -24.36 -6.52
CA MET A 1 16.09 -23.06 -6.52
C MET A 1 15.21 -22.12 -5.73
N ASN A 2 15.49 -21.96 -4.43
CA ASN A 2 14.66 -21.13 -3.57
C ASN A 2 15.25 -19.73 -3.59
N LEU A 3 14.57 -18.81 -4.27
CA LEU A 3 14.89 -17.39 -4.16
C LEU A 3 14.79 -17.03 -2.68
N GLN A 4 15.90 -16.59 -2.09
CA GLN A 4 15.89 -16.23 -0.69
C GLN A 4 14.98 -15.02 -0.53
N PRO A 5 14.03 -15.01 0.43
CA PRO A 5 13.17 -13.85 0.67
C PRO A 5 13.94 -12.52 0.82
N LEU A 6 15.20 -12.60 1.27
CA LEU A 6 16.13 -11.46 1.33
C LEU A 6 16.47 -10.86 -0.04
N GLU A 7 16.62 -11.68 -1.08
CA GLU A 7 16.96 -11.22 -2.43
C GLU A 7 15.78 -10.46 -3.05
N ILE A 8 14.55 -10.98 -2.85
CA ILE A 8 13.32 -10.29 -3.28
C ILE A 8 13.16 -8.96 -2.55
N LEU A 9 13.41 -8.93 -1.23
CA LEU A 9 13.31 -7.70 -0.44
C LEU A 9 14.29 -6.63 -0.91
N LEU A 10 15.51 -7.01 -1.25
CA LEU A 10 16.53 -6.09 -1.76
C LEU A 10 16.12 -5.48 -3.12
N ILE A 11 15.57 -6.29 -4.03
CA ILE A 11 15.07 -5.83 -5.33
C ILE A 11 13.89 -4.88 -5.17
N VAL A 12 12.92 -5.22 -4.32
CA VAL A 12 11.77 -4.36 -4.00
C VAL A 12 12.24 -3.03 -3.38
N GLY A 13 13.25 -3.06 -2.51
CA GLY A 13 13.84 -1.87 -1.93
C GLY A 13 14.45 -0.92 -2.98
N ILE A 14 15.17 -1.46 -3.96
CA ILE A 14 15.73 -0.66 -5.06
C ILE A 14 14.61 -0.08 -5.94
N LEU A 15 13.59 -0.88 -6.27
CA LEU A 15 12.42 -0.40 -7.00
C LEU A 15 11.71 0.73 -6.24
N LEU A 16 11.53 0.59 -4.93
CA LEU A 16 10.95 1.64 -4.10
C LEU A 16 11.80 2.93 -4.09
N LEU A 17 13.13 2.83 -4.21
CA LEU A 17 14.00 4.00 -4.29
C LEU A 17 13.86 4.73 -5.63
N ILE A 18 13.71 3.99 -6.74
CA ILE A 18 13.54 4.55 -8.09
C ILE A 18 12.14 5.15 -8.27
N PHE A 19 11.11 4.39 -7.88
CA PHE A 19 9.71 4.78 -8.06
C PHE A 19 9.21 5.72 -6.95
N GLY A 20 9.83 5.67 -5.78
CA GLY A 20 9.45 6.41 -4.58
C GLY A 20 8.27 5.78 -3.83
N VAL A 21 8.31 5.85 -2.50
CA VAL A 21 7.24 5.33 -1.63
C VAL A 21 5.89 6.00 -1.87
N GLY A 22 5.86 7.31 -2.18
CA GLY A 22 4.62 8.05 -2.39
C GLY A 22 3.83 7.61 -3.63
N ARG A 23 4.51 7.26 -4.72
CA ARG A 23 3.86 6.75 -5.94
C ARG A 23 3.29 5.36 -5.71
N ILE A 24 4.04 4.47 -5.06
CA ILE A 24 3.60 3.12 -4.73
C ILE A 24 2.41 3.14 -3.76
N SER A 25 2.46 3.95 -2.70
CA SER A 25 1.38 4.03 -1.72
C SER A 25 0.08 4.57 -2.33
N LYS A 26 0.17 5.55 -3.23
CA LYS A 26 -1.00 6.08 -3.94
C LYS A 26 -1.67 5.00 -4.80
N ILE A 27 -0.88 4.31 -5.63
CA ILE A 27 -1.39 3.24 -6.51
C ILE A 27 -1.91 2.06 -5.68
N GLY A 28 -1.20 1.69 -4.61
CA GLY A 28 -1.60 0.64 -3.69
C GLY A 28 -2.90 0.96 -2.94
N GLY A 29 -3.12 2.22 -2.55
CA GLY A 29 -4.37 2.66 -1.92
C GLY A 29 -5.58 2.55 -2.86
N GLU A 30 -5.42 2.99 -4.11
CA GLU A 30 -6.46 2.88 -5.15
C GLU A 30 -6.78 1.41 -5.49
N LEU A 31 -5.75 0.58 -5.69
CA LEU A 31 -5.89 -0.86 -5.94
C LEU A 31 -6.49 -1.60 -4.73
N GLY A 32 -6.04 -1.27 -3.52
CA GLY A 32 -6.52 -1.88 -2.28
C GLY A 32 -7.99 -1.60 -2.02
N SER A 33 -8.44 -0.38 -2.32
CA SER A 33 -9.85 0.00 -2.24
C SER A 33 -10.71 -0.80 -3.23
N GLY A 34 -10.23 -0.99 -4.46
CA GLY A 34 -10.90 -1.82 -5.47
C GLY A 34 -10.96 -3.30 -5.08
N ILE A 35 -9.87 -3.86 -4.55
CA ILE A 35 -9.83 -5.24 -4.06
C ILE A 35 -10.76 -5.41 -2.84
N LYS A 36 -10.80 -4.42 -1.93
CA LYS A 36 -11.70 -4.42 -0.79
C LYS A 36 -13.15 -4.45 -1.25
N ALA A 37 -13.54 -3.56 -2.16
CA ALA A 37 -14.89 -3.53 -2.74
C ALA A 37 -15.24 -4.83 -3.48
N PHE A 38 -14.29 -5.42 -4.20
CA PHE A 38 -14.48 -6.70 -4.88
C PHE A 38 -14.70 -7.86 -3.90
N LYS A 39 -13.90 -7.93 -2.83
CA LYS A 39 -14.04 -8.91 -1.75
C LYS A 39 -15.37 -8.75 -1.02
N ASP A 40 -15.78 -7.52 -0.73
CA ASP A 40 -17.02 -7.21 -0.03
C ASP A 40 -18.25 -7.58 -0.89
N GLY A 41 -18.18 -7.32 -2.21
CA GLY A 41 -19.19 -7.75 -3.18
C GLY A 41 -19.30 -9.28 -3.33
N LEU A 42 -18.18 -10.01 -3.27
CA LEU A 42 -18.17 -11.47 -3.30
C LEU A 42 -18.62 -12.11 -1.98
N SER A 43 -18.29 -11.49 -0.83
CA SER A 43 -18.63 -12.01 0.49
C SER A 43 -20.06 -11.70 0.92
N GLY A 44 -20.81 -10.88 0.16
CA GLY A 44 -22.21 -10.55 0.41
C GLY A 44 -22.48 -9.82 1.74
N LYS A 45 -21.43 -9.37 2.44
CA LYS A 45 -21.54 -8.73 3.75
C LYS A 45 -21.70 -7.22 3.54
N ASN A 46 -22.93 -6.74 3.72
CA ASN A 46 -23.22 -5.32 3.94
C ASN A 46 -22.59 -4.92 5.28
N GLU A 47 -21.37 -4.40 5.27
CA GLU A 47 -20.78 -3.78 6.45
C GLU A 47 -20.39 -2.35 6.09
N THR A 48 -21.38 -1.48 6.28
CA THR A 48 -21.20 -0.05 6.51
C THR A 48 -20.27 0.13 7.70
N GLU A 49 -18.96 0.18 7.48
CA GLU A 49 -18.09 0.88 8.43
C GLU A 49 -16.78 1.33 7.80
N LYS A 50 -16.58 2.65 7.93
CA LYS A 50 -15.32 3.38 8.03
C LYS A 50 -14.36 3.30 6.84
N SER A 51 -14.33 4.40 6.11
CA SER A 51 -13.09 4.89 5.52
C SER A 51 -13.06 6.40 5.72
N GLU A 52 -12.86 6.82 6.97
CA GLU A 52 -12.31 8.15 7.22
C GLU A 52 -10.92 8.16 6.61
N THR A 53 -10.81 8.97 5.57
CA THR A 53 -9.58 9.50 5.01
C THR A 53 -8.72 10.06 6.13
N GLU A 54 -7.58 9.44 6.38
CA GLU A 54 -6.43 10.13 6.97
C GLU A 54 -5.16 9.50 6.42
N ALA A 55 -4.83 9.90 5.19
CA ALA A 55 -3.47 9.92 4.72
C ALA A 55 -3.00 11.38 4.82
N GLU A 56 -2.91 11.90 6.05
CA GLU A 56 -2.12 13.10 6.31
C GLU A 56 -0.63 12.70 6.24
N ASP A 57 -0.04 13.05 5.12
CA ASP A 57 1.21 13.80 5.06
C ASP A 57 2.17 13.57 6.24
N SER A 58 2.92 12.46 6.19
CA SER A 58 4.16 12.33 6.97
C SER A 58 5.33 12.81 6.11
N ASP A 59 5.26 14.06 5.67
CA ASP A 59 6.38 14.81 5.09
C ASP A 59 6.79 15.92 6.07
N GLN A 60 7.14 15.54 7.31
CA GLN A 60 7.85 16.44 8.23
C GLN A 60 9.02 15.73 8.88
N LYS A 61 10.18 15.93 8.28
CA LYS A 61 11.47 15.83 8.93
C LYS A 61 11.86 17.23 9.42
N PRO A 62 11.79 17.50 10.73
CA PRO A 62 12.75 18.38 11.39
C PRO A 62 13.69 17.49 12.23
N GLN A 63 14.93 17.36 11.78
CA GLN A 63 16.00 16.94 12.69
C GLN A 63 16.56 18.21 13.33
N GLU A 64 16.52 18.27 14.65
CA GLU A 64 17.36 19.15 15.48
C GLU A 64 18.66 18.42 15.84
#